data_AF-A0A2S6GQ73-F1
#
_entry.id   AF-A0A2S6GQ73-F1
#
_cell.length_a   1.000
_cell.length_b   1.000
_cell.length_c   1.000
_cell.angle_alpha   90.00
_cell.angle_beta   90.00
_cell.angle_gamma   90.00
#
_symmetry.space_group_name_H-M   'P 1'
#
loop_
_entity.id
_entity.type
_entity.pdbx_description
1 polymer ?
#
loop_
_entity_poly.entity_id
_entity_poly.type
_entity_poly.pdbx_seq_one_letter_code
_entity_poly.pdbx_strand_id
1 'polypeptide(L)'
;MRPVKRDDAPIDSDGNPVNFKKYGDARPYLINRLGQYCSYCEIWLPMGLAVEHIQPKGNETALEKEWSNFLLSCPSCNSRKGKKVVNAENLHDYYWPHCDNTFRVFIYENDRAPQIAKSLNEAQQRIARN
;
A
#
# COMPACT_ATOMS: atom_id res chain seq x y z
N MET A 1 -3.08 -0.79 13.60
CA MET A 1 -3.22 -1.12 12.17
C MET A 1 -3.45 -2.60 12.03
N ARG A 2 -4.36 -3.01 11.13
CA ARG A 2 -4.50 -4.44 10.78
C ARG A 2 -3.36 -4.85 9.83
N PRO A 3 -3.03 -6.14 9.75
CA PRO A 3 -2.18 -6.65 8.68
C PRO A 3 -2.85 -6.46 7.31
N VAL A 4 -2.12 -5.90 6.34
CA VAL A 4 -2.60 -5.77 4.95
C VAL A 4 -2.25 -7.04 4.17
N LYS A 5 -3.14 -8.02 4.23
CA LYS A 5 -2.99 -9.29 3.51
C LYS A 5 -3.68 -9.21 2.16
N ARG A 6 -2.91 -8.86 1.12
CA ARG A 6 -3.42 -8.80 -0.25
C ARG A 6 -3.52 -10.17 -0.89
N ASP A 7 -2.64 -11.11 -0.57
CA ASP A 7 -2.50 -12.43 -1.19
C ASP A 7 -2.17 -12.39 -2.71
N ASP A 8 -1.98 -13.56 -3.32
CA ASP A 8 -1.61 -13.76 -4.73
C ASP A 8 -2.70 -13.29 -5.69
N ALA A 9 -2.36 -12.92 -6.93
CA ALA A 9 -3.33 -12.38 -7.89
C ALA A 9 -4.66 -13.17 -7.96
N PRO A 10 -5.82 -12.50 -8.09
CA PRO A 10 -7.08 -13.20 -8.25
C PRO A 10 -7.05 -14.07 -9.51
N ILE A 11 -7.79 -15.17 -9.48
CA ILE A 11 -7.96 -16.07 -10.62
C ILE A 11 -9.32 -15.85 -11.29
N ASP A 12 -9.36 -16.02 -12.61
CA ASP A 12 -10.58 -16.00 -13.40
C ASP A 12 -11.32 -17.35 -13.37
N SER A 13 -12.41 -17.45 -14.13
CA SER A 13 -13.22 -18.67 -14.24
C SER A 13 -12.47 -19.86 -14.82
N ASP A 14 -11.41 -19.61 -15.58
CA ASP A 14 -10.61 -20.62 -16.27
C ASP A 14 -9.38 -21.02 -15.43
N GLY A 15 -9.25 -20.47 -14.21
CA GLY A 15 -8.16 -20.73 -13.29
C GLY A 15 -6.87 -19.96 -13.57
N ASN A 16 -6.90 -18.98 -14.48
CA ASN A 16 -5.74 -18.16 -14.81
C ASN A 16 -5.72 -16.88 -13.97
N PRO A 17 -4.55 -16.27 -13.71
CA PRO A 17 -4.50 -14.95 -13.10
C PRO A 17 -5.29 -13.93 -13.92
N VAL A 18 -6.14 -13.14 -13.25
CA VAL A 18 -6.96 -12.12 -13.91
C VAL A 18 -6.07 -11.11 -14.64
N ASN A 19 -6.28 -10.98 -15.95
CA ASN A 19 -5.60 -9.98 -16.76
C ASN A 19 -6.35 -8.64 -16.71
N PHE A 20 -5.81 -7.67 -15.97
CA PHE A 20 -6.39 -6.33 -15.87
C PHE A 20 -6.18 -5.55 -17.17
N LYS A 21 -7.24 -4.99 -17.76
CA LYS A 21 -7.14 -4.10 -18.94
C LYS A 21 -6.62 -2.73 -18.54
N LYS A 22 -7.09 -2.22 -17.40
CA LYS A 22 -6.61 -1.03 -16.71
C LYS A 22 -6.40 -1.33 -15.23
N TYR A 23 -5.43 -0.69 -14.58
CA TYR A 23 -5.15 -0.89 -13.15
C TYR A 23 -6.37 -0.69 -12.25
N GLY A 24 -7.29 0.21 -12.62
CA GLY A 24 -8.53 0.45 -11.89
C GLY A 24 -9.46 -0.77 -11.80
N ASP A 25 -9.32 -1.74 -12.72
CA ASP A 25 -10.08 -3.00 -12.70
C ASP A 25 -9.71 -3.89 -11.50
N ALA A 26 -8.54 -3.67 -10.88
CA ALA A 26 -8.11 -4.38 -9.67
C ALA A 26 -8.86 -3.92 -8.41
N ARG A 27 -9.52 -2.75 -8.44
CA ARG A 27 -10.20 -2.15 -7.28
C ARG A 27 -11.20 -3.08 -6.59
N PRO A 28 -12.19 -3.71 -7.27
CA PRO A 28 -13.13 -4.61 -6.61
C PRO A 28 -12.45 -5.80 -5.93
N TYR A 29 -11.42 -6.38 -6.57
CA TYR A 29 -10.66 -7.50 -5.98
C TYR A 29 -9.90 -7.07 -4.72
N LEU A 30 -9.29 -5.89 -4.75
CA LEU A 30 -8.61 -5.34 -3.57
C LEU A 30 -9.60 -5.06 -2.43
N ILE A 31 -10.76 -4.48 -2.73
CA ILE A 31 -11.80 -4.24 -1.71
C ILE A 31 -12.31 -5.56 -1.13
N ASN A 32 -12.48 -6.59 -1.96
CA ASN A 32 -12.92 -7.90 -1.47
C ASN A 32 -11.93 -8.51 -0.45
N ARG A 33 -10.62 -8.33 -0.67
CA ARG A 33 -9.59 -8.90 0.20
C ARG A 33 -9.24 -8.03 1.40
N LEU A 34 -9.16 -6.72 1.17
CA LEU A 34 -8.68 -5.75 2.14
C LEU A 34 -9.83 -5.04 2.85
N GLY A 35 -11.07 -5.25 2.45
CA GLY A 35 -12.19 -4.40 2.86
C GLY A 35 -12.04 -2.97 2.33
N GLN A 36 -12.98 -2.11 2.73
CA GLN A 36 -12.97 -0.69 2.36
C GLN A 36 -12.13 0.13 3.33
N TYR A 37 -10.87 -0.26 3.51
CA TYR A 37 -9.90 0.43 4.37
C TYR A 37 -8.71 0.88 3.55
N CYS A 38 -8.21 2.08 3.82
CA CYS A 38 -6.93 2.53 3.28
C CYS A 38 -5.80 1.65 3.84
N SER A 39 -4.96 1.06 2.98
CA SER A 39 -3.83 0.22 3.38
C SER A 39 -2.74 0.99 4.14
N TYR A 40 -2.74 2.32 4.11
CA TYR A 40 -1.71 3.15 4.74
C TYR A 40 -2.15 3.75 6.07
N CYS A 41 -3.40 4.20 6.20
CA CYS A 41 -3.88 4.84 7.44
C CYS A 41 -4.94 4.02 8.17
N GLU A 42 -5.41 2.92 7.57
CA GLU A 42 -6.44 2.03 8.12
C GLU A 42 -7.77 2.71 8.45
N ILE A 43 -8.01 3.90 7.88
CA ILE A 43 -9.32 4.54 7.94
C ILE A 43 -10.27 3.80 6.99
N TRP A 44 -11.43 3.42 7.52
CA TRP A 44 -12.54 2.90 6.72
C TRP A 44 -13.16 4.03 5.90
N LEU A 45 -13.32 3.80 4.59
CA LEU A 45 -13.88 4.78 3.67
C LEU A 45 -14.83 4.07 2.70
N PRO A 46 -16.15 4.32 2.79
CA PRO A 46 -17.11 3.65 1.91
C PRO A 46 -16.96 4.05 0.44
N MET A 47 -16.38 5.22 0.19
CA MET A 47 -16.08 5.75 -1.14
C MET A 47 -14.73 6.47 -1.14
N GLY A 48 -14.17 6.69 -2.33
CA GLY A 48 -12.93 7.48 -2.48
C GLY A 48 -11.62 6.69 -2.35
N LEU A 49 -11.67 5.41 -1.97
CA LEU A 49 -10.50 4.53 -2.09
C LEU A 49 -10.16 4.28 -3.55
N ALA A 50 -8.90 4.49 -3.91
CA ALA A 50 -8.34 4.24 -5.23
C ALA A 50 -7.31 3.11 -5.19
N VAL A 51 -7.06 2.50 -6.35
CA VAL A 51 -5.91 1.61 -6.54
C VAL A 51 -4.65 2.48 -6.57
N GLU A 52 -3.73 2.23 -5.66
CA GLU A 52 -2.45 2.90 -5.57
C GLU A 52 -1.32 1.95 -5.98
N HIS A 53 -0.39 2.47 -6.79
CA HIS A 53 0.81 1.74 -7.17
C HIS A 53 1.90 1.90 -6.10
N ILE A 54 2.53 0.81 -5.68
CA ILE A 54 3.71 0.85 -4.79
C ILE A 54 4.84 1.57 -5.53
N GLN A 55 5.20 1.06 -6.71
CA GLN A 55 6.11 1.68 -7.66
C GLN A 55 5.32 2.43 -8.76
N PRO A 56 5.55 3.74 -8.99
CA PRO A 56 4.69 4.54 -9.85
C PRO A 56 4.73 4.11 -11.32
N LYS A 57 3.54 4.03 -11.95
CA LYS A 57 3.37 3.64 -13.36
C LYS A 57 4.13 4.48 -14.39
N GLY A 58 4.47 5.74 -14.06
CA GLY A 58 5.21 6.62 -14.97
C GLY A 58 6.69 6.22 -15.13
N ASN A 59 7.25 5.55 -14.12
CA ASN A 59 8.64 5.10 -14.12
C ASN A 59 8.71 3.59 -14.35
N GLU A 60 7.75 2.83 -13.82
CA GLU A 60 7.70 1.37 -13.88
C GLU A 60 6.50 0.92 -14.71
N THR A 61 6.54 1.21 -16.02
CA THR A 61 5.43 0.91 -16.95
C THR A 61 5.10 -0.58 -17.03
N ALA A 62 6.11 -1.44 -16.88
CA ALA A 62 5.93 -2.89 -16.80
C ALA A 62 5.07 -3.32 -15.59
N LEU A 63 5.06 -2.52 -14.52
CA LEU A 63 4.31 -2.80 -13.29
C LEU A 63 2.96 -2.07 -13.24
N GLU A 64 2.55 -1.37 -14.31
CA GLU A 64 1.32 -0.57 -14.30
C GLU A 64 0.08 -1.41 -14.01
N LYS A 65 0.05 -2.65 -14.50
CA LYS A 65 -1.10 -3.56 -14.43
C LYS A 65 -0.87 -4.75 -13.48
N GLU A 66 0.26 -4.76 -12.79
CA GLU A 66 0.69 -5.88 -11.97
C GLU A 66 0.03 -5.86 -10.59
N TRP A 67 -0.69 -6.94 -10.26
CA TRP A 67 -1.36 -7.10 -8.96
C TRP A 67 -0.39 -6.90 -7.79
N SER A 68 0.84 -7.40 -7.95
CA SER A 68 1.90 -7.31 -6.95
C SER A 68 2.28 -5.86 -6.59
N ASN A 69 1.95 -4.92 -7.47
CA ASN A 69 2.23 -3.50 -7.33
C ASN A 69 1.05 -2.69 -6.76
N PHE A 70 -0.08 -3.31 -6.40
CA PHE A 70 -1.30 -2.58 -6.00
C PHE A 70 -1.64 -2.64 -4.52
N LEU A 71 -2.14 -1.52 -3.99
CA LEU A 71 -2.78 -1.35 -2.68
C LEU A 71 -4.05 -0.48 -2.78
N LEU A 72 -4.81 -0.36 -1.70
CA LEU A 72 -5.89 0.63 -1.58
C LEU A 72 -5.41 1.86 -0.84
N SER A 73 -5.65 3.05 -1.39
CA SER A 73 -5.26 4.31 -0.76
C SER A 73 -6.43 5.29 -0.73
N CYS A 74 -6.54 6.03 0.37
CA CYS A 74 -7.42 7.18 0.45
C CYS A 74 -6.79 8.40 -0.26
N PRO A 75 -7.59 9.43 -0.61
CA PRO A 75 -7.07 10.61 -1.29
C PRO A 75 -5.92 11.30 -0.54
N SER A 76 -5.99 11.38 0.79
CA SER A 76 -4.96 12.02 1.61
C SER A 76 -3.64 11.25 1.63
N CYS A 77 -3.68 9.92 1.75
CA CYS A 77 -2.49 9.08 1.71
C CYS A 77 -1.87 9.05 0.31
N ASN A 78 -2.72 8.93 -0.73
CA ASN A 78 -2.26 8.96 -2.11
C ASN A 78 -1.56 10.30 -2.44
N SER A 79 -2.19 11.42 -2.10
CA SER A 79 -1.61 12.75 -2.29
C SER A 79 -0.26 12.93 -1.57
N ARG A 80 -0.12 12.40 -0.34
CA ARG A 80 1.14 12.42 0.42
C ARG A 80 2.26 11.60 -0.22
N LYS A 81 1.92 10.45 -0.81
CA LYS A 81 2.90 9.66 -1.57
C LYS A 81 3.36 10.44 -2.81
N GLY A 82 2.41 11.08 -3.48
CA GLY A 82 2.68 12.02 -4.56
C GLY A 82 3.52 11.42 -5.68
N LYS A 83 4.54 12.16 -6.12
CA LYS A 83 5.45 11.76 -7.21
C LYS A 83 6.79 11.18 -6.72
N LYS A 84 6.86 10.70 -5.46
CA LYS A 84 8.08 10.04 -4.96
C LYS A 84 8.45 8.90 -5.89
N VAL A 85 9.71 8.88 -6.34
CA VAL A 85 10.23 7.81 -7.20
C VAL A 85 10.54 6.62 -6.32
N VAL A 86 9.69 5.60 -6.41
CA VAL A 86 9.87 4.31 -5.74
C VAL A 86 10.11 3.26 -6.80
N ASN A 87 11.22 2.55 -6.74
CA ASN A 87 11.61 1.50 -7.66
C ASN A 87 12.26 0.32 -6.91
N ALA A 88 12.63 -0.74 -7.63
CA ALA A 88 13.20 -1.95 -7.03
C ALA A 88 14.47 -1.68 -6.20
N GLU A 89 15.24 -0.65 -6.54
CA GLU A 89 16.49 -0.31 -5.87
C GLU A 89 16.25 0.35 -4.51
N ASN A 90 15.14 1.08 -4.32
CA ASN A 90 14.88 1.85 -3.09
C ASN A 90 13.63 1.40 -2.31
N LEU A 91 12.99 0.29 -2.69
CA LEU A 91 11.85 -0.27 -1.94
C LEU A 91 12.17 -0.49 -0.46
N HIS A 92 13.41 -0.87 -0.15
CA HIS A 92 13.89 -1.17 1.19
C HIS A 92 14.10 0.08 2.07
N ASP A 93 14.02 1.28 1.49
CA ASP A 93 14.10 2.54 2.23
C ASP A 93 12.76 2.93 2.88
N TYR A 94 11.71 2.13 2.69
CA TYR A 94 10.36 2.38 3.22
C TYR A 94 9.82 1.16 3.95
N TYR A 95 8.93 1.41 4.92
CA TYR A 95 8.05 0.36 5.44
C TYR A 95 6.76 0.28 4.63
N TRP A 96 6.45 -0.91 4.15
CA TRP A 96 5.27 -1.18 3.33
C TRP A 96 4.22 -1.96 4.11
N PRO A 97 2.95 -1.53 4.14
CA PRO A 97 1.95 -2.14 5.01
C PRO A 97 1.59 -3.60 4.69
N HIS A 98 1.92 -4.06 3.48
CA HIS A 98 1.67 -5.42 3.00
C HIS A 98 2.85 -6.39 3.20
N CYS A 99 4.04 -5.86 3.50
CA CYS A 99 5.25 -6.66 3.73
C CYS A 99 5.76 -6.54 5.17
N ASP A 100 5.54 -5.38 5.79
CA ASP A 100 6.07 -5.02 7.08
C ASP A 100 4.99 -4.93 8.15
N ASN A 101 5.36 -5.26 9.39
CA ASN A 101 4.50 -5.01 10.54
C ASN A 101 4.60 -3.54 10.98
N THR A 102 3.97 -2.65 10.21
CA THR A 102 3.95 -1.19 10.44
C THR A 102 3.33 -0.80 11.79
N PHE A 103 2.52 -1.67 12.39
CA PHE A 103 2.00 -1.47 13.74
C PHE A 103 3.09 -1.44 14.82
N ARG A 104 4.23 -2.12 14.59
CA ARG A 104 5.39 -2.05 15.49
C ARG A 104 6.25 -0.81 15.25
N VAL A 105 6.10 -0.18 14.09
CA VAL A 105 6.93 0.96 13.65
C VAL A 105 6.36 2.27 14.19
N PHE A 106 5.02 2.41 14.18
CA PHE A 106 4.35 3.66 14.49
C PHE A 106 3.43 3.53 15.71
N ILE A 107 3.49 4.51 16.60
CA ILE A 107 2.61 4.68 17.75
C ILE A 107 1.48 5.63 17.35
N TYR A 108 0.25 5.13 17.46
CA TYR A 108 -0.98 5.87 17.17
C TYR A 108 -1.60 6.30 18.48
N GLU A 109 -1.67 7.60 18.71
CA GLU A 109 -2.38 8.21 19.84
C GLU A 109 -3.53 9.05 19.27
N ASN A 110 -4.60 9.20 20.05
CA ASN A 110 -5.70 10.08 19.67
C ASN A 110 -5.19 11.52 19.53
N ASP A 111 -5.78 12.27 18.59
CA ASP A 111 -5.56 13.71 18.41
C ASP A 111 -4.14 14.15 18.01
N ARG A 112 -3.28 13.24 17.52
CA ARG A 112 -1.97 13.60 16.96
C ARG A 112 -1.55 12.72 15.79
N ALA A 113 -0.56 13.19 15.02
CA ALA A 113 0.07 12.39 13.98
C ALA A 113 0.86 11.21 14.58
N PRO A 114 0.93 10.05 13.88
CA PRO A 114 1.67 8.89 14.34
C PRO A 114 3.13 9.23 14.67
N GLN A 115 3.64 8.66 15.76
CA GLN A 115 5.04 8.83 16.19
C GLN A 115 5.85 7.58 15.88
N ILE A 116 7.15 7.73 15.64
CA ILE A 116 8.04 6.57 15.45
C ILE A 116 8.28 5.90 16.81
N ALA A 117 8.16 4.57 16.85
CA ALA A 117 8.35 3.80 18.07
C ALA A 117 9.81 3.90 18.57
N LYS A 118 9.97 4.25 19.85
CA LYS A 118 11.29 4.38 20.50
C LYS A 118 12.04 3.05 20.62
N SER A 119 11.34 1.93 20.47
CA SER A 119 11.91 0.58 20.49
C SER A 119 12.69 0.22 19.23
N LEU A 120 12.56 1.00 18.16
CA LEU A 120 13.32 0.81 16.92
C LEU A 120 14.78 1.25 17.10
N ASN A 121 15.70 0.53 16.48
CA ASN A 121 17.10 0.98 16.39
C ASN A 121 17.25 2.16 15.41
N GLU A 122 18.43 2.78 15.38
CA GLU A 122 18.68 3.98 14.56
C GLU A 122 18.42 3.75 13.05
N ALA A 123 18.83 2.59 12.52
CA ALA A 123 18.60 2.26 11.11
C ALA A 123 17.11 2.14 10.80
N GLN A 124 16.34 1.47 11.66
CA GLN A 124 14.89 1.31 11.53
C GLN A 124 14.15 2.64 11.67
N GLN A 125 14.60 3.50 12.59
CA GLN A 125 14.04 4.85 12.75
C GLN A 125 14.30 5.72 11.52
N ARG A 126 15.45 5.55 10.84
CA ARG A 126 15.74 6.25 9.59
C ARG A 126 14.77 5.86 8.48
N ILE A 127 14.52 4.56 8.29
CA ILE A 127 13.51 4.06 7.33
C ILE A 127 12.12 4.62 7.68
N ALA A 128 11.75 4.66 8.97
CA ALA A 128 10.44 5.13 9.41
C ALA A 128 10.17 6.64 9.17
N ARG A 129 11.19 7.43 8.81
CA ARG A 129 11.07 8.87 8.52
C ARG A 129 10.81 9.19 7.04
N ASN A 130 10.96 8.20 6.14
CA ASN A 130 10.80 8.35 4.69
C ASN A 130 9.33 8.37 4.26
#